data_AF-W7DQ64-F1
#
_entry.id   AF-W7DQ64-F1
#
_cell.length_a   1.000
_cell.length_b   1.000
_cell.length_c   1.000
_cell.angle_alpha   90.00
_cell.angle_beta   90.00
_cell.angle_gamma   90.00
#
_symmetry.space_group_name_H-M   'P 1'
#
loop_
_entity.id
_entity.type
_entity.pdbx_description
1 polymer ?
#
loop_
_entity_poly.entity_id
_entity_poly.type
_entity_poly.pdbx_seq_one_letter_code
_entity_poly.pdbx_strand_id
1 'polypeptide(L)'
;LAVKLKALGHTTNPEGKKCFIEINKYINKRYTTSTLVAEAPNLQKIYEILNKPPIFDLSSGLSYKSLSDIIKVSKKGHSGFGGNVYDNGELVVGSPFSSYTQAALALGNINVSSVISKKIDTDKLYKGRYKFESSV
;
A
#
# COMPACT_ATOMS: atom_id res chain seq x y z
N LEU A 1 6.60 -12.07 12.78
CA LEU A 1 7.26 -11.27 11.71
C LEU A 1 6.46 -10.04 11.31
N ALA A 2 5.19 -10.16 10.86
CA ALA A 2 4.36 -9.01 10.48
C ALA A 2 4.22 -7.94 11.59
N VAL A 3 4.04 -8.35 12.85
CA VAL A 3 3.99 -7.43 13.99
C VAL A 3 5.31 -6.67 14.16
N LYS A 4 6.47 -7.34 14.02
CA LYS A 4 7.78 -6.70 14.10
C LYS A 4 7.99 -5.69 12.98
N LEU A 5 7.64 -6.03 11.73
CA LEU A 5 7.68 -5.09 10.60
C LEU A 5 6.87 -3.82 10.87
N LYS A 6 5.69 -3.97 11.48
CA LYS A 6 4.83 -2.85 11.85
C LYS A 6 5.43 -2.05 13.02
N ALA A 7 5.82 -2.72 14.10
CA ALA A 7 6.35 -2.08 15.31
C ALA A 7 7.63 -1.28 15.06
N LEU A 8 8.52 -1.75 14.18
CA LEU A 8 9.76 -1.06 13.81
C LEU A 8 9.56 0.03 12.74
N GLY A 9 8.34 0.20 12.24
CA GLY A 9 8.00 1.21 11.24
C GLY A 9 8.35 0.84 9.79
N HIS A 10 8.86 -0.37 9.53
CA HIS A 10 9.19 -0.81 8.16
C HIS A 10 7.98 -0.85 7.22
N THR A 11 6.75 -0.94 7.72
CA THR A 11 5.55 -0.83 6.87
C THR A 11 5.34 0.56 6.24
N THR A 12 6.12 1.57 6.65
CA THR A 12 6.07 2.91 6.05
C THR A 12 6.86 3.02 4.76
N ASN A 13 7.72 2.04 4.43
CA ASN A 13 8.43 1.97 3.15
C ASN A 13 7.79 0.93 2.20
N PRO A 14 7.97 1.05 0.87
CA PRO A 14 7.31 0.12 -0.08
C PRO A 14 7.71 -1.35 0.11
N GLU A 15 9.00 -1.59 0.39
CA GLU A 15 9.56 -2.94 0.54
C GLU A 15 8.96 -3.70 1.75
N GLY A 16 9.01 -3.08 2.93
CA GLY A 16 8.46 -3.64 4.17
C GLY A 16 6.93 -3.72 4.14
N LYS A 17 6.26 -2.77 3.47
CA LYS A 17 4.81 -2.83 3.23
C LYS A 17 4.43 -4.04 2.36
N LYS A 18 5.19 -4.30 1.28
CA LYS A 18 4.97 -5.48 0.41
C LYS A 18 5.11 -6.78 1.21
N CYS A 19 6.19 -6.94 1.98
CA CYS A 19 6.38 -8.12 2.83
C CYS A 19 5.27 -8.27 3.89
N PHE A 20 4.82 -7.17 4.50
CA PHE A 20 3.70 -7.20 5.44
C PHE A 20 2.41 -7.68 4.78
N ILE A 21 2.12 -7.25 3.54
CA ILE A 21 0.95 -7.70 2.78
C ILE A 21 1.07 -9.19 2.44
N GLU A 22 2.22 -9.66 1.98
CA GLU A 22 2.48 -11.08 1.66
C GLU A 22 2.26 -11.97 2.88
N ILE A 23 2.81 -11.60 4.05
CA ILE A 23 2.59 -12.34 5.31
C ILE A 23 1.10 -12.38 5.67
N ASN A 24 0.39 -11.25 5.57
CA ASN A 24 -1.04 -11.22 5.88
C ASN A 24 -1.88 -12.02 4.89
N LYS A 25 -1.53 -12.03 3.59
CA LYS A 25 -2.17 -12.88 2.58
C LYS A 25 -2.00 -14.36 2.93
N TYR A 26 -0.80 -14.76 3.36
CA TYR A 26 -0.51 -16.13 3.76
C TYR A 26 -1.22 -16.57 5.04
N ILE A 27 -1.34 -15.68 6.04
CA ILE A 27 -2.00 -15.98 7.33
C ILE A 27 -3.53 -15.96 7.20
N ASN A 28 -4.11 -15.01 6.47
CA ASN A 28 -5.56 -14.80 6.41
C ASN A 28 -6.30 -15.74 5.45
N LYS A 29 -5.76 -16.93 5.18
CA LYS A 29 -6.39 -17.99 4.36
C LYS A 29 -7.82 -18.35 4.81
N ARG A 30 -8.19 -18.08 6.07
CA ARG A 30 -9.52 -18.37 6.63
C ARG A 30 -10.69 -17.56 6.06
N TYR A 31 -10.46 -16.40 5.45
CA TYR A 31 -11.54 -15.49 5.00
C TYR A 31 -11.55 -15.24 3.50
N THR A 32 -10.85 -16.05 2.71
CA THR A 32 -10.80 -15.90 1.25
C THR A 32 -11.65 -16.95 0.58
N THR A 33 -12.54 -16.54 -0.33
CA THR A 33 -13.26 -17.43 -1.27
C THR A 33 -12.37 -17.90 -2.43
N SER A 34 -11.09 -17.54 -2.42
CA SER A 34 -10.11 -17.89 -3.45
C SER A 34 -9.57 -19.29 -3.22
N THR A 35 -9.67 -20.16 -4.23
CA THR A 35 -9.09 -21.51 -4.26
C THR A 35 -7.58 -21.52 -4.45
N LEU A 36 -6.98 -20.39 -4.85
CA LEU A 36 -5.54 -20.24 -5.00
C LEU A 36 -4.85 -20.19 -3.65
N VAL A 37 -3.96 -21.17 -3.39
CA VAL A 37 -3.12 -21.21 -2.20
C VAL A 37 -2.13 -20.05 -2.26
N ALA A 38 -2.26 -19.08 -1.35
CA ALA A 38 -1.26 -18.03 -1.23
C ALA A 38 0.11 -18.64 -0.94
N GLU A 39 1.09 -18.28 -1.78
CA GLU A 39 2.49 -18.69 -1.64
C GLU A 39 3.06 -18.27 -0.29
N ALA A 40 3.95 -19.11 0.26
CA ALA A 40 4.65 -18.78 1.48
C ALA A 40 5.56 -17.56 1.26
N PRO A 41 5.52 -16.55 2.14
CA PRO A 41 6.36 -15.37 2.00
C PRO A 41 7.85 -15.74 2.19
N ASN A 42 8.74 -15.10 1.45
CA ASN A 42 10.17 -15.35 1.52
C ASN A 42 10.74 -14.87 2.88
N LEU A 43 11.12 -15.83 3.73
CA LEU A 43 11.63 -15.54 5.07
C LEU A 43 12.96 -14.78 5.05
N GLN A 44 13.86 -15.12 4.13
CA GLN A 44 15.17 -14.47 4.02
C GLN A 44 15.01 -12.97 3.79
N LYS A 45 14.16 -12.60 2.82
CA LYS A 45 13.85 -11.21 2.50
C LYS A 45 13.21 -10.46 3.68
N ILE A 46 12.35 -11.14 4.44
CA ILE A 46 11.76 -10.54 5.64
C ILE A 46 12.83 -10.25 6.71
N TYR A 47 13.76 -11.17 6.93
CA TYR A 47 14.84 -10.98 7.89
C TYR A 47 15.83 -9.90 7.45
N GLU A 48 16.15 -9.81 6.16
CA GLU A 48 16.97 -8.71 5.61
C GLU A 48 16.38 -7.34 5.94
N ILE A 49 15.05 -7.18 5.83
CA ILE A 49 14.37 -5.93 6.18
C ILE A 49 14.41 -5.69 7.69
N LEU A 50 14.17 -6.73 8.49
CA LEU A 50 14.14 -6.62 9.97
C LEU A 50 15.54 -6.39 10.58
N ASN A 51 16.61 -6.72 9.86
CA ASN A 51 17.98 -6.44 10.27
C ASN A 51 18.43 -5.00 9.97
N LYS A 52 17.66 -4.24 9.18
CA LYS A 52 17.88 -2.80 8.99
C LYS A 52 17.50 -2.06 10.27
N PRO A 53 18.11 -0.89 10.55
CA PRO A 53 17.73 -0.10 11.72
C PRO A 53 16.23 0.24 11.70
N PRO A 54 15.59 0.32 12.87
CA PRO A 54 14.19 0.71 12.97
C PRO A 54 13.97 2.09 12.34
N ILE A 55 12.85 2.25 11.63
CA ILE A 55 12.48 3.55 11.07
C ILE A 55 11.86 4.43 12.17
N PHE A 56 11.17 3.81 13.12
CA PHE A 56 10.65 4.51 14.28
C PHE A 56 11.70 4.64 15.37
N ASP A 57 11.78 5.83 15.95
CA ASP A 57 12.49 6.03 17.21
C ASP A 57 11.67 5.44 18.36
N LEU A 58 12.08 4.25 18.80
CA LEU A 58 11.45 3.50 19.88
C LEU A 58 11.74 4.11 21.27
N SER A 59 12.72 5.02 21.38
CA SER A 59 13.10 5.69 22.63
C SER A 59 12.26 6.95 22.92
N SER A 60 11.57 7.47 21.90
CA SER A 60 10.76 8.69 21.99
C SER A 60 9.57 8.62 22.97
N GLY A 61 9.17 7.43 23.41
CA GLY A 61 7.96 7.22 24.22
C GLY A 61 6.64 7.51 23.48
N LEU A 62 6.71 7.83 22.18
CA LEU A 62 5.55 8.17 21.38
C LEU A 62 4.74 6.92 20.99
N SER A 63 3.43 7.12 20.81
CA SER A 63 2.56 6.07 20.29
C SER A 63 2.90 5.72 18.84
N TYR A 64 2.60 4.49 18.43
CA TYR A 64 2.73 4.06 17.03
C TYR A 64 2.05 5.03 16.03
N LYS A 65 0.89 5.58 16.41
CA LYS A 65 0.15 6.52 15.57
C LYS A 65 0.95 7.80 15.37
N SER A 66 1.44 8.39 16.45
CA SER A 66 2.26 9.60 16.42
C SER A 66 3.51 9.42 15.57
N LEU A 67 4.24 8.30 15.77
CA LEU A 67 5.42 7.95 14.97
C LEU A 67 5.07 7.79 13.48
N SER A 68 3.95 7.12 13.17
CA SER A 68 3.49 6.94 11.80
C SER A 68 3.13 8.25 11.12
N ASP A 69 2.49 9.17 11.85
CA ASP A 69 2.03 10.44 11.30
C ASP A 69 3.20 11.39 11.03
N ILE A 70 4.23 11.41 11.89
CA ILE A 70 5.49 12.12 11.64
C ILE A 70 6.12 11.67 10.31
N ILE A 71 6.20 10.36 10.07
CA ILE A 71 6.75 9.83 8.81
C ILE A 71 5.88 10.17 7.61
N LYS A 72 4.55 10.18 7.74
CA LYS A 72 3.67 10.56 6.62
C LYS A 72 3.82 12.02 6.22
N VAL A 73 3.96 12.90 7.21
CA VAL A 73 4.19 14.34 6.98
C VAL A 73 5.54 14.54 6.31
N SER A 74 6.60 13.89 6.80
CA SER A 74 7.95 14.02 6.21
C SER A 74 8.04 13.46 4.78
N LYS A 75 7.28 12.41 4.44
CA LYS A 75 7.22 11.83 3.10
C LYS A 75 6.34 12.61 2.10
N LYS A 76 5.92 13.84 2.42
CA LYS A 76 4.97 14.62 1.61
C LYS A 76 3.74 13.77 1.24
N GLY A 77 3.08 13.11 2.20
CA GLY A 77 1.87 12.33 1.91
C GLY A 77 0.73 13.11 1.23
N HIS A 78 0.87 14.44 1.08
CA HIS A 78 -0.01 15.37 0.38
C HIS A 78 0.49 15.84 -0.99
N SER A 79 1.72 15.51 -1.42
CA SER A 79 2.07 15.65 -2.85
C SER A 79 1.32 14.53 -3.56
N GLY A 80 0.24 14.90 -4.25
CA GLY A 80 -0.62 13.96 -4.96
C GLY A 80 0.23 12.98 -5.76
N PHE A 81 0.19 11.71 -5.37
CA PHE A 81 0.75 10.67 -6.22
C PHE A 81 -0.09 10.65 -7.48
N GLY A 82 0.56 10.89 -8.62
CA GLY A 82 -0.09 10.74 -9.88
C GLY A 82 -0.47 9.29 -10.12
N GLY A 83 -1.55 9.05 -10.85
CA GLY A 83 -2.00 7.70 -11.14
C GLY A 83 -2.52 7.56 -12.55
N ASN A 84 -2.08 6.50 -13.23
CA ASN A 84 -2.72 6.03 -14.44
C ASN A 84 -3.96 5.22 -14.05
N VAL A 85 -5.08 5.52 -14.70
CA VAL A 85 -6.31 4.75 -14.57
C VAL A 85 -6.57 4.07 -15.89
N TYR A 86 -6.72 2.75 -15.86
CA TYR A 86 -7.16 1.98 -17.01
C TYR A 86 -8.54 1.43 -16.77
N ASP A 87 -9.39 1.48 -17.79
CA ASP A 87 -10.71 0.90 -17.83
C ASP A 87 -10.72 -0.23 -18.86
N ASN A 88 -10.88 -1.47 -18.41
CA ASN A 88 -10.79 -2.67 -19.27
C ASN A 88 -9.50 -2.76 -20.11
N GLY A 89 -8.40 -2.16 -19.62
CA GLY A 89 -7.10 -2.13 -20.30
C GLY A 89 -6.84 -0.87 -21.11
N GLU A 90 -7.83 -0.01 -21.32
CA GLU A 90 -7.66 1.26 -22.03
C GLU A 90 -7.41 2.42 -21.06
N LEU A 91 -6.50 3.33 -21.41
CA LEU A 91 -6.19 4.49 -20.57
C LEU A 91 -7.38 5.45 -20.53
N VAL A 92 -7.86 5.76 -19.32
CA VAL A 92 -8.97 6.70 -19.13
C VAL A 92 -8.54 8.11 -19.49
N VAL A 93 -9.38 8.81 -20.26
CA VAL A 93 -9.17 10.21 -20.66
C VAL A 93 -8.91 11.09 -19.43
N GLY A 94 -7.82 11.86 -19.47
CA GLY A 94 -7.35 12.68 -18.35
C GLY A 94 -6.28 12.02 -17.47
N SER A 95 -5.95 10.75 -17.72
CA SER A 95 -4.76 10.12 -17.13
C SER A 95 -3.47 10.58 -17.86
N PRO A 96 -2.32 10.70 -17.17
CA PRO A 96 -2.15 10.52 -15.73
C PRO A 96 -2.80 11.67 -14.95
N PHE A 97 -3.53 11.33 -13.89
CA PHE A 97 -4.08 12.34 -12.98
C PHE A 97 -2.99 12.82 -12.03
N SER A 98 -3.01 14.10 -11.64
CA SER A 98 -2.02 14.66 -10.71
C SER A 98 -2.19 14.20 -9.25
N SER A 99 -3.32 13.55 -8.94
CA SER A 99 -3.58 12.96 -7.62
C SER A 99 -4.63 11.86 -7.70
N TYR A 100 -4.61 10.94 -6.73
CA TYR A 100 -5.67 9.93 -6.58
C TYR A 100 -7.05 10.55 -6.35
N THR A 101 -7.14 11.77 -5.81
CA THR A 101 -8.41 12.48 -5.66
C THR A 101 -8.97 12.90 -7.02
N GLN A 102 -8.14 13.43 -7.92
CA GLN A 102 -8.58 13.75 -9.28
C GLN A 102 -8.99 12.51 -10.07
N ALA A 103 -8.22 11.42 -9.95
CA ALA A 103 -8.59 10.14 -10.53
C ALA A 103 -9.94 9.63 -9.99
N ALA A 104 -10.19 9.78 -8.69
CA ALA A 104 -11.47 9.41 -8.07
C ALA A 104 -12.65 10.24 -8.59
N LEU A 105 -12.45 11.56 -8.76
CA LEU A 105 -13.45 12.47 -9.32
C LEU A 105 -13.79 12.13 -10.77
N ALA A 106 -12.79 11.84 -11.60
CA ALA A 106 -12.99 11.40 -12.98
C ALA A 106 -13.77 10.09 -13.08
N LEU A 107 -13.68 9.23 -12.06
CA LEU A 107 -14.46 7.99 -11.94
C LEU A 107 -15.83 8.17 -11.28
N GLY A 108 -16.25 9.42 -11.01
CA GLY A 108 -17.59 9.76 -10.53
C GLY A 108 -17.88 9.40 -9.06
N ASN A 109 -16.88 9.30 -8.18
CA ASN A 109 -17.11 9.07 -6.75
C ASN A 109 -16.12 9.82 -5.85
N ILE A 110 -16.62 10.41 -4.77
CA ILE A 110 -15.84 11.30 -3.89
C ILE A 110 -15.02 10.52 -2.83
N ASN A 111 -15.17 9.19 -2.74
CA ASN A 111 -14.50 8.34 -1.75
C ASN A 111 -13.51 7.30 -2.32
N VAL A 112 -12.92 7.52 -3.50
CA VAL A 112 -12.10 6.49 -4.18
C VAL A 112 -10.59 6.64 -3.95
N SER A 113 -10.09 7.75 -3.37
CA SER A 113 -8.63 7.97 -3.24
C SER A 113 -7.91 6.91 -2.39
N SER A 114 -8.47 6.54 -1.24
CA SER A 114 -7.95 5.46 -0.39
C SER A 114 -8.08 4.08 -1.06
N VAL A 115 -9.12 3.90 -1.86
CA VAL A 115 -9.35 2.68 -2.64
C VAL A 115 -8.29 2.56 -3.74
N ILE A 116 -7.99 3.63 -4.47
CA ILE A 116 -6.95 3.67 -5.50
C ILE A 116 -5.61 3.24 -4.92
N SER A 117 -5.16 3.88 -3.83
CA SER A 117 -3.90 3.53 -3.18
C SER A 117 -3.86 2.06 -2.74
N LYS A 118 -4.94 1.56 -2.12
CA LYS A 118 -5.04 0.15 -1.71
C LYS A 118 -5.03 -0.81 -2.90
N LYS A 119 -5.62 -0.41 -4.03
CA LYS A 119 -5.70 -1.23 -5.25
C LYS A 119 -4.36 -1.30 -5.97
N ILE A 120 -3.62 -0.19 -6.01
CA ILE A 120 -2.20 -0.15 -6.44
C ILE A 120 -1.38 -1.09 -5.56
N ASP A 121 -1.48 -0.99 -4.22
CA ASP A 121 -0.71 -1.84 -3.30
C ASP A 121 -1.01 -3.34 -3.45
N THR A 122 -2.24 -3.68 -3.83
CA THR A 122 -2.70 -5.08 -3.89
C THR A 122 -2.67 -5.67 -5.29
N ASP A 123 -2.37 -4.86 -6.30
CA ASP A 123 -2.49 -5.17 -7.73
C ASP A 123 -3.85 -5.81 -8.09
N LYS A 124 -4.91 -5.29 -7.48
CA LYS A 124 -6.28 -5.77 -7.69
C LYS A 124 -7.08 -4.76 -8.49
N LEU A 125 -7.95 -5.27 -9.36
CA LEU A 125 -8.95 -4.46 -10.04
C LEU A 125 -9.96 -3.87 -9.06
N TYR A 126 -10.41 -2.65 -9.34
CA TYR A 126 -11.56 -2.02 -8.69
C TYR A 126 -12.82 -2.26 -9.49
N LYS A 127 -13.87 -2.74 -8.82
CA LYS A 127 -15.13 -3.22 -9.44
C LYS A 127 -14.92 -4.23 -10.59
N GLY A 128 -13.79 -4.94 -10.60
CA GLY A 128 -13.44 -5.88 -11.68
C GLY A 128 -13.14 -5.22 -13.03
N ARG A 129 -13.04 -3.89 -13.09
CA ARG A 129 -12.98 -3.10 -14.34
C ARG A 129 -11.78 -2.17 -14.41
N TYR A 130 -11.50 -1.47 -13.30
CA TYR A 130 -10.47 -0.44 -13.27
C TYR A 130 -9.14 -0.96 -12.72
N LYS A 131 -8.04 -0.72 -13.44
CA LYS A 131 -6.67 -0.92 -12.95
C LYS A 131 -6.05 0.44 -12.61
N PHE A 132 -5.34 0.49 -11.48
CA PHE A 132 -4.64 1.68 -11.05
C PHE A 132 -3.15 1.40 -11.01
N GLU A 133 -2.37 2.31 -11.56
CA GLU A 133 -0.90 2.27 -11.50
C GLU A 133 -0.40 3.61 -10.98
N SER A 134 0.59 3.57 -10.09
CA SER A 134 1.25 4.81 -9.66
C SER A 134 2.12 5.30 -10.80
N SER A 135 1.85 6.49 -11.33
CA SER A 135 2.80 7.20 -12.17
C SER A 135 3.78 7.86 -11.20
N VAL A 136 4.97 7.28 -11.05
CA VAL A 136 6.07 7.94 -10.34
C VAL A 136 6.43 9.22 -11.09
#